data_AF-A0A521ZMW4-F1
#
_entry.id   AF-A0A521ZMW4-F1
#
_cell.length_a   1.000
_cell.length_b   1.000
_cell.length_c   1.000
_cell.angle_alpha   90.00
_cell.angle_beta   90.00
_cell.angle_gamma   90.00
#
_symmetry.space_group_name_H-M   'P 1'
#
loop_
_entity.id
_entity.type
_entity.pdbx_description
1 polymer ?
#
loop_
_entity_poly.entity_id
_entity_poly.type
_entity_poly.pdbx_seq_one_letter_code
_entity_poly.pdbx_strand_id
1 'polypeptide(L)'
;MKEICEVSVLEERLLQSPEAPIVLLRQLNARPHPSPLPQAREKRSPLSDETEVGADSNDKRVQETRDGCSLSPGERAGVRAGVEQTNLEIAPSVAPGNPNLGVMLPSNPLHHLLMAELGFPLVATSGNLNDEPICTDEFEALERLRDIADVFLVHNRPIVRHADDSIVRVMLDREMVLRRARGYAPLPVALNHQPPTIHHQPILAIGAHLKNSVALAVSEQVFLSQHIGDLETELANQAFRRMAADLPRLYEAAPEVIAADLHPDYLSTQFALEQVRSSGFSQSGLPEGGTPNERPRIIQVQHHIAHVLSCLGENETELPALGVAWDGTGLGTDGTIWGGEFFLVTNESVERVAHWRPFRLPGGDGAAKEPRRAALGLLYELLGAEVFSRTKLPTAAAFSNVEHAALQTMLTRGINAPWCCSVGRLFDVVASLSGVRQQMRFEGQAAMELEFALEGVMTDTAYDLPIDVYQSPMRLDWARMIEGILADVAHGVATGEISAKFHNTLAAAMVSVAKHIGVPRVALSGGCFQNRYLTERAVTRLREEGFQPYWHQRVPTNDGGIALGQVVAAKRELAARSAAVCGSTSRSNVDTETASGFREGCGWSVGHSRAPLQPTTHHASR
;
A
#
# COMPACT_ATOMS: atom_id res chain seq x y z
N MET A 1 -20.19 -8.44 20.04
CA MET A 1 -18.77 -8.45 19.55
C MET A 1 -17.95 -9.56 20.19
N LYS A 2 -17.71 -9.58 21.51
CA LYS A 2 -16.96 -10.68 22.17
C LYS A 2 -17.58 -12.08 22.00
N GLU A 3 -18.85 -12.16 21.61
CA GLU A 3 -19.53 -13.41 21.25
C GLU A 3 -19.17 -13.95 19.85
N ILE A 4 -18.62 -13.12 18.96
CA ILE A 4 -18.34 -13.48 17.56
C ILE A 4 -16.88 -13.30 17.14
N CYS A 5 -16.11 -12.50 17.89
CA CYS A 5 -14.70 -12.24 17.61
C CYS A 5 -13.82 -12.46 18.85
N GLU A 6 -12.58 -12.87 18.63
CA GLU A 6 -11.51 -12.76 19.59
C GLU A 6 -11.15 -11.28 19.77
N VAL A 7 -11.08 -10.81 21.01
CA VAL A 7 -10.74 -9.42 21.35
C VAL A 7 -9.72 -9.42 22.48
N SER A 8 -8.48 -9.07 22.14
CA SER A 8 -7.40 -8.83 23.09
C SER A 8 -7.63 -7.55 23.90
N VAL A 9 -6.89 -7.39 25.00
CA VAL A 9 -6.95 -6.18 25.85
C VAL A 9 -6.58 -4.93 25.06
N LEU A 10 -5.58 -5.03 24.16
CA LEU A 10 -5.18 -3.89 23.34
C LEU A 10 -6.25 -3.53 22.30
N GLU A 11 -6.85 -4.52 21.63
CA GLU A 11 -7.95 -4.27 20.68
C GLU A 11 -9.16 -3.63 21.34
N GLU A 12 -9.52 -4.05 22.56
CA GLU A 12 -10.60 -3.42 23.34
C GLU A 12 -10.27 -1.97 23.69
N ARG A 13 -9.01 -1.67 24.06
CA ARG A 13 -8.57 -0.29 24.32
C ARG A 13 -8.59 0.57 23.07
N LEU A 14 -8.20 0.02 21.91
CA LEU A 14 -8.24 0.73 20.62
C LEU A 14 -9.68 1.02 20.19
N LEU A 15 -10.61 0.08 20.36
CA LEU A 15 -12.03 0.30 20.06
C LEU A 15 -12.64 1.43 20.90
N GLN A 16 -12.21 1.58 22.14
CA GLN A 16 -12.67 2.60 23.08
C GLN A 16 -11.82 3.88 23.05
N SER A 17 -10.81 3.95 22.18
CA SER A 17 -9.91 5.08 22.11
C SER A 17 -10.61 6.31 21.48
N PRO A 18 -10.18 7.54 21.82
CA PRO A 18 -10.77 8.75 21.24
C PRO A 18 -10.58 8.84 19.73
N GLU A 19 -9.56 8.19 19.17
CA GLU A 19 -9.33 8.09 17.72
C GLU A 19 -10.45 7.30 17.03
N ALA A 20 -11.10 6.39 17.76
CA ALA A 20 -12.20 5.52 17.31
C ALA A 20 -11.96 4.90 15.91
N PRO A 21 -10.86 4.15 15.72
CA PRO A 21 -10.57 3.47 14.46
C PRO A 21 -11.49 2.28 14.22
N ILE A 22 -11.48 1.79 12.98
CA ILE A 22 -11.86 0.42 12.65
C ILE A 22 -10.71 -0.49 13.10
N VAL A 23 -11.00 -1.44 13.99
CA VAL A 23 -10.06 -2.46 14.45
C VAL A 23 -10.36 -3.78 13.73
N LEU A 24 -9.36 -4.38 13.10
CA LEU A 24 -9.49 -5.73 12.51
C LEU A 24 -9.43 -6.78 13.62
N LEU A 25 -10.56 -7.45 13.87
CA LEU A 25 -10.71 -8.50 14.87
C LEU A 25 -10.83 -9.88 14.20
N ARG A 26 -10.26 -10.91 14.82
CA ARG A 26 -10.38 -12.29 14.33
C ARG A 26 -11.76 -12.87 14.68
N GLN A 27 -12.41 -13.54 13.75
CA GLN A 27 -13.69 -14.21 13.97
C GLN A 27 -13.50 -15.55 14.70
N LEU A 28 -14.37 -15.88 15.68
CA LEU A 28 -14.31 -17.13 16.45
C LEU A 28 -14.69 -18.38 15.63
N ASN A 29 -15.56 -18.21 14.63
CA ASN A 29 -16.07 -19.29 13.76
C ASN A 29 -15.80 -18.98 12.29
N ALA A 30 -14.59 -18.51 11.95
CA ALA A 30 -14.18 -18.35 10.56
C ALA A 30 -14.37 -19.70 9.84
N ARG A 31 -15.39 -19.79 8.98
CA ARG A 31 -15.63 -21.03 8.21
C ARG A 31 -14.46 -21.18 7.25
N PRO A 32 -13.83 -22.36 7.15
CA PRO A 32 -12.70 -22.57 6.26
C PRO A 32 -13.10 -22.20 4.82
N HIS A 33 -12.17 -21.55 4.12
CA HIS A 33 -12.35 -21.14 2.74
C HIS A 33 -12.79 -22.37 1.91
N PRO A 34 -13.96 -22.36 1.25
CA PRO A 34 -14.29 -23.44 0.35
C PRO A 34 -13.23 -23.44 -0.77
N SER A 35 -12.66 -24.62 -1.03
CA SER A 35 -11.77 -24.84 -2.16
C SER A 35 -12.50 -24.40 -3.44
N PRO A 36 -11.87 -23.63 -4.35
CA PRO A 36 -12.59 -23.02 -5.46
C PRO A 36 -13.17 -24.11 -6.36
N LEU A 37 -14.51 -24.15 -6.43
CA LEU A 37 -15.19 -24.83 -7.52
C LEU A 37 -14.72 -24.22 -8.85
N PRO A 38 -14.53 -25.04 -9.90
CA PRO A 38 -14.14 -24.50 -11.20
C PRO A 38 -15.17 -23.46 -11.64
N GLN A 39 -14.69 -22.25 -11.93
CA GLN A 39 -15.52 -21.13 -12.37
C GLN A 39 -16.43 -21.59 -13.52
N ALA A 40 -17.73 -21.65 -13.25
CA ALA A 40 -18.72 -21.94 -14.29
C ALA A 40 -18.63 -20.83 -15.34
N ARG A 41 -18.42 -21.22 -16.60
CA ARG A 41 -18.48 -20.32 -17.76
C ARG A 41 -19.81 -19.56 -17.70
N GLU A 42 -19.76 -18.26 -17.44
CA GLU A 42 -20.89 -17.37 -17.72
C GLU A 42 -21.18 -17.46 -19.22
N LYS A 43 -22.27 -18.16 -19.56
CA LYS A 43 -22.82 -18.13 -20.91
C LYS A 43 -23.39 -16.73 -21.11
N ARG A 44 -22.70 -15.89 -21.88
CA ARG A 44 -23.29 -14.71 -22.51
C ARG A 44 -24.48 -15.17 -23.36
N SER A 45 -25.69 -14.76 -23.00
CA SER A 45 -26.85 -14.82 -23.87
C SER A 45 -26.72 -13.75 -24.95
N PRO A 46 -26.96 -14.05 -26.24
CA PRO A 46 -26.99 -13.03 -27.28
C PRO A 46 -28.30 -12.25 -27.20
N LEU A 47 -28.18 -10.94 -27.30
CA LEU A 47 -29.24 -10.00 -27.64
C LEU A 47 -29.93 -10.42 -28.95
N SER A 48 -31.25 -10.32 -28.98
CA SER A 48 -32.03 -10.19 -30.21
C SER A 48 -32.99 -9.02 -30.04
N ASP A 49 -32.82 -8.03 -30.92
CA ASP A 49 -33.82 -7.02 -31.29
C ASP A 49 -35.12 -7.70 -31.73
N GLU A 50 -36.27 -7.11 -31.41
CA GLU A 50 -37.16 -6.44 -32.39
C GLU A 50 -38.52 -6.01 -31.77
N THR A 51 -38.78 -4.70 -31.92
CA THR A 51 -40.02 -3.98 -32.30
C THR A 51 -41.35 -4.03 -31.49
N GLU A 52 -41.72 -2.81 -31.06
CA GLU A 52 -43.01 -2.09 -31.10
C GLU A 52 -44.35 -2.84 -30.96
N VAL A 53 -45.25 -2.30 -30.11
CA VAL A 53 -46.48 -1.55 -30.48
C VAL A 53 -47.29 -1.25 -29.20
N GLY A 54 -47.81 -0.02 -29.09
CA GLY A 54 -49.17 0.17 -28.54
C GLY A 54 -49.31 1.09 -27.32
N ALA A 55 -49.73 2.31 -27.58
CA ALA A 55 -50.28 3.26 -26.62
C ALA A 55 -51.50 2.70 -25.87
N ASP A 56 -51.69 3.07 -24.59
CA ASP A 56 -52.90 3.80 -24.25
C ASP A 56 -52.80 4.59 -22.94
N SER A 57 -53.53 5.69 -22.98
CA SER A 57 -53.80 6.71 -21.98
C SER A 57 -54.54 6.20 -20.74
N ASN A 58 -54.24 6.76 -19.56
CA ASN A 58 -55.26 7.50 -18.81
C ASN A 58 -54.70 8.29 -17.63
N ASP A 59 -55.02 9.57 -17.70
CA ASP A 59 -55.03 10.60 -16.69
C ASP A 59 -56.10 10.31 -15.63
N LYS A 60 -55.80 10.54 -14.35
CA LYS A 60 -56.76 11.04 -13.35
C LYS A 60 -56.06 11.38 -12.04
N ARG A 61 -55.97 12.68 -11.82
CA ARG A 61 -55.53 13.35 -10.61
C ARG A 61 -56.72 13.65 -9.68
N VAL A 62 -56.44 13.57 -8.37
CA VAL A 62 -57.04 14.29 -7.22
C VAL A 62 -58.42 13.87 -6.71
N GLN A 63 -58.45 13.38 -5.45
CA GLN A 63 -59.28 14.00 -4.41
C GLN A 63 -58.69 13.76 -3.01
N GLU A 64 -58.28 14.86 -2.37
CA GLU A 64 -57.98 14.95 -0.95
C GLU A 64 -59.28 14.85 -0.14
N THR A 65 -59.31 14.00 0.88
CA THR A 65 -60.23 14.15 2.00
C THR A 65 -59.42 14.14 3.29
N ARG A 66 -59.42 15.31 3.94
CA ARG A 66 -59.05 15.52 5.33
C ARG A 66 -60.09 14.83 6.21
N ASP A 67 -59.66 13.94 7.09
CA ASP A 67 -60.39 13.64 8.31
C ASP A 67 -59.40 13.58 9.47
N GLY A 68 -59.58 14.51 10.41
CA GLY A 68 -58.86 14.55 11.66
C GLY A 68 -59.47 13.57 12.66
N CYS A 69 -58.63 12.85 13.39
CA CYS A 69 -59.04 12.17 14.61
C CYS A 69 -58.03 12.46 15.71
N SER A 70 -58.50 13.23 16.70
CA SER A 70 -57.86 13.53 17.96
C SER A 70 -57.75 12.27 18.82
N LEU A 71 -56.55 11.96 19.33
CA LEU A 71 -56.36 10.96 20.38
C LEU A 71 -55.91 11.63 21.68
N SER A 72 -56.69 11.41 22.74
CA SER A 72 -56.43 11.80 24.13
C SER A 72 -55.42 10.84 24.80
N PRO A 73 -54.77 11.26 25.91
CA PRO A 73 -53.65 10.53 26.51
C PRO A 73 -54.07 9.52 27.60
N GLY A 74 -53.52 8.31 27.54
CA GLY A 74 -53.63 7.23 28.53
C GLY A 74 -53.44 5.89 27.79
N GLU A 75 -52.65 4.90 28.18
CA GLU A 75 -52.03 4.57 29.46
C GLU A 75 -50.68 3.89 29.17
N ARG A 76 -49.67 4.18 30.00
CA ARG A 76 -48.37 3.48 29.98
C ARG A 76 -48.57 2.04 30.48
N ALA A 77 -48.76 1.09 29.58
CA ALA A 77 -48.53 -0.32 29.86
C ALA A 77 -47.04 -0.61 29.63
N GLY A 78 -46.31 -0.82 30.72
CA GLY A 78 -44.91 -1.22 30.69
C GLY A 78 -44.76 -2.61 30.10
N VAL A 79 -44.37 -2.69 28.82
CA VAL A 79 -43.78 -3.89 28.24
C VAL A 79 -42.28 -3.79 28.49
N ARG A 80 -41.81 -4.37 29.60
CA ARG A 80 -40.42 -4.83 29.68
C ARG A 80 -40.31 -6.00 28.70
N ALA A 81 -40.04 -5.70 27.44
CA ALA A 81 -39.55 -6.71 26.51
C ALA A 81 -38.22 -7.19 27.09
N GLY A 82 -38.21 -8.43 27.58
CA GLY A 82 -36.97 -9.15 27.78
C GLY A 82 -36.27 -9.17 26.44
N VAL A 83 -35.07 -8.60 26.38
CA VAL A 83 -34.17 -8.80 25.26
C VAL A 83 -33.80 -10.28 25.30
N GLU A 84 -34.57 -11.11 24.61
CA GLU A 84 -34.06 -12.40 24.15
C GLU A 84 -32.74 -12.08 23.44
N GLN A 85 -31.65 -12.66 23.95
CA GLN A 85 -30.34 -12.61 23.31
C GLN A 85 -30.50 -13.26 21.93
N THR A 86 -30.86 -12.47 20.94
CA THR A 86 -30.75 -12.84 19.54
C THR A 86 -29.27 -13.11 19.32
N ASN A 87 -28.94 -14.35 18.92
CA ASN A 87 -27.61 -14.66 18.43
C ASN A 87 -27.29 -13.64 17.33
N LEU A 88 -26.36 -12.72 17.63
CA LEU A 88 -25.93 -11.66 16.74
C LEU A 88 -25.08 -12.29 15.63
N GLU A 89 -25.72 -12.87 14.63
CA GLU A 89 -25.04 -13.46 13.48
C GLU A 89 -24.78 -12.38 12.41
N ILE A 90 -23.51 -12.13 12.09
CA ILE A 90 -23.13 -11.22 11.01
C ILE A 90 -23.32 -11.93 9.67
N ALA A 91 -23.94 -11.24 8.71
CA ALA A 91 -24.18 -11.82 7.39
C ALA A 91 -22.85 -12.23 6.72
N PRO A 92 -22.73 -13.45 6.14
CA PRO A 92 -21.49 -13.92 5.51
C PRO A 92 -20.98 -13.04 4.35
N SER A 93 -21.85 -12.22 3.75
CA SER A 93 -21.52 -11.28 2.67
C SER A 93 -20.73 -10.06 3.13
N VAL A 94 -20.63 -9.78 4.44
CA VAL A 94 -19.87 -8.63 4.97
C VAL A 94 -18.37 -8.82 4.77
N ALA A 95 -17.86 -10.03 4.96
CA ALA A 95 -16.44 -10.35 4.83
C ALA A 95 -16.24 -11.77 4.28
N PRO A 96 -16.62 -12.03 3.00
CA PRO A 96 -16.68 -13.38 2.45
C PRO A 96 -15.30 -14.03 2.41
N GLY A 97 -15.14 -15.15 3.12
CA GLY A 97 -13.88 -15.91 3.18
C GLY A 97 -12.74 -15.21 3.91
N ASN A 98 -12.99 -14.08 4.58
CA ASN A 98 -12.00 -13.36 5.38
C ASN A 98 -12.14 -13.77 6.85
N PRO A 99 -11.08 -14.27 7.52
CA PRO A 99 -11.14 -14.66 8.92
C PRO A 99 -11.23 -13.46 9.88
N ASN A 100 -11.14 -12.23 9.39
CA ASN A 100 -11.21 -11.00 10.18
C ASN A 100 -12.44 -10.17 9.82
N LEU A 101 -12.93 -9.41 10.81
CA LEU A 101 -13.95 -8.37 10.65
C LEU A 101 -13.37 -7.02 11.04
N GLY A 102 -13.61 -6.00 10.20
CA GLY A 102 -13.38 -4.61 10.58
C GLY A 102 -14.52 -4.12 11.47
N VAL A 103 -14.20 -3.78 12.72
CA VAL A 103 -15.19 -3.36 13.72
C VAL A 103 -14.84 -1.97 14.23
N MET A 104 -15.83 -1.09 14.30
CA MET A 104 -15.72 0.21 14.99
C MET A 104 -16.86 0.38 15.99
N LEU A 105 -16.64 1.19 17.01
CA LEU A 105 -17.68 1.63 17.92
C LEU A 105 -18.33 2.94 17.44
N PRO A 106 -19.54 3.27 17.92
CA PRO A 106 -20.15 4.57 17.70
C PRO A 106 -19.20 5.70 18.10
N SER A 107 -18.85 6.56 17.14
CA SER A 107 -17.80 7.58 17.28
C SER A 107 -18.35 9.01 17.26
N ASN A 108 -19.65 9.19 17.05
CA ASN A 108 -20.32 10.48 17.07
C ASN A 108 -21.74 10.38 17.64
N PRO A 109 -22.37 11.50 18.04
CA PRO A 109 -23.71 11.49 18.65
C PRO A 109 -24.78 10.83 17.78
N LEU A 110 -24.71 10.97 16.45
CA LEU A 110 -25.67 10.34 15.55
C LEU A 110 -25.54 8.81 15.58
N HIS A 111 -24.32 8.27 15.58
CA HIS A 111 -24.10 6.83 15.69
C HIS A 111 -24.67 6.28 17.00
N HIS A 112 -24.52 7.00 18.11
CA HIS A 112 -25.11 6.60 19.40
C HIS A 112 -26.64 6.56 19.35
N LEU A 113 -27.28 7.55 18.71
CA LEU A 113 -28.74 7.58 18.55
C LEU A 113 -29.23 6.44 17.64
N LEU A 114 -28.57 6.23 16.50
CA LEU A 114 -28.89 5.13 15.59
C LEU A 114 -28.75 3.77 16.29
N MET A 115 -27.71 3.58 17.10
CA MET A 115 -27.49 2.32 17.79
C MET A 115 -28.40 2.09 18.98
N ALA A 116 -28.85 3.15 19.64
CA ALA A 116 -29.89 3.04 20.66
C ALA A 116 -31.24 2.61 20.07
N GLU A 117 -31.57 3.08 18.86
CA GLU A 117 -32.85 2.77 18.20
C GLU A 117 -32.85 1.41 17.50
N LEU A 118 -31.77 1.08 16.76
CA LEU A 118 -31.73 -0.10 15.89
C LEU A 118 -31.39 -1.39 16.66
N GLY A 119 -30.50 -1.33 17.66
CA GLY A 119 -30.17 -2.49 18.48
C GLY A 119 -29.46 -3.66 17.77
N PHE A 120 -28.95 -3.47 16.54
CA PHE A 120 -28.16 -4.48 15.79
C PHE A 120 -26.95 -3.84 15.07
N PRO A 121 -25.89 -4.60 14.72
CA PRO A 121 -24.71 -4.08 14.03
C PRO A 121 -25.02 -3.56 12.62
N LEU A 122 -24.39 -2.44 12.24
CA LEU A 122 -24.53 -1.86 10.90
C LEU A 122 -23.26 -2.00 10.09
N VAL A 123 -23.43 -2.16 8.78
CA VAL A 123 -22.34 -1.99 7.83
C VAL A 123 -22.12 -0.49 7.63
N ALA A 124 -20.91 -0.03 7.93
CA ALA A 124 -20.46 1.32 7.61
C ALA A 124 -19.34 1.20 6.56
N THR A 125 -19.57 1.78 5.39
CA THR A 125 -18.59 1.87 4.30
C THR A 125 -18.57 3.30 3.76
N SER A 126 -17.48 3.66 3.08
CA SER A 126 -17.34 4.99 2.48
C SER A 126 -18.41 5.20 1.40
N GLY A 127 -19.07 6.36 1.42
CA GLY A 127 -20.11 6.75 0.47
C GLY A 127 -19.52 7.30 -0.82
N ASN A 128 -19.00 6.42 -1.67
CA ASN A 128 -18.39 6.76 -2.97
C ASN A 128 -18.49 5.60 -3.97
N LEU A 129 -18.29 5.91 -5.25
CA LEU A 129 -17.98 4.91 -6.26
C LEU A 129 -16.55 4.39 -6.07
N ASN A 130 -16.27 3.20 -6.62
CA ASN A 130 -14.96 2.57 -6.48
C ASN A 130 -13.83 3.51 -6.95
N ASP A 131 -12.76 3.59 -6.17
CA ASP A 131 -11.55 4.41 -6.41
C ASP A 131 -11.78 5.94 -6.46
N GLU A 132 -12.94 6.42 -6.03
CA GLU A 132 -13.22 7.86 -5.86
C GLU A 132 -13.19 8.27 -4.37
N PRO A 133 -12.87 9.54 -4.05
CA PRO A 133 -12.98 10.04 -2.68
C PRO A 133 -14.43 10.02 -2.16
N ILE A 134 -14.56 9.87 -0.83
CA ILE A 134 -15.84 9.98 -0.11
C ILE A 134 -16.49 11.36 -0.34
N CYS A 135 -17.80 11.36 -0.61
CA CYS A 135 -18.58 12.58 -0.79
C CYS A 135 -18.57 13.40 0.51
N THR A 136 -18.37 14.71 0.40
CA THR A 136 -18.41 15.64 1.55
C THR A 136 -19.58 16.61 1.51
N ASP A 137 -20.15 16.83 0.33
CA ASP A 137 -21.29 17.71 0.10
C ASP A 137 -22.60 16.91 -0.03
N GLU A 138 -23.67 17.40 0.60
CA GLU A 138 -24.96 16.70 0.62
C GLU A 138 -25.63 16.57 -0.75
N PHE A 139 -25.42 17.54 -1.64
CA PHE A 139 -25.99 17.52 -3.00
C PHE A 139 -25.17 16.60 -3.91
N GLU A 140 -23.84 16.63 -3.76
CA GLU A 140 -22.94 15.69 -4.41
C GLU A 140 -23.30 14.24 -4.05
N ALA A 141 -23.53 13.96 -2.76
CA ALA A 141 -23.91 12.63 -2.30
C ALA A 141 -25.22 12.16 -2.93
N LEU A 142 -26.23 13.03 -3.00
CA LEU A 142 -27.50 12.74 -3.66
C LEU A 142 -27.32 12.44 -5.14
N GLU A 143 -26.46 13.18 -5.85
CA GLU A 143 -26.24 12.96 -7.28
C GLU A 143 -25.47 11.66 -7.56
N ARG A 144 -24.35 11.45 -6.86
CA ARG A 144 -23.44 10.32 -7.11
C ARG A 144 -23.98 8.99 -6.58
N LEU A 145 -24.76 9.00 -5.50
CA LEU A 145 -25.16 7.77 -4.80
C LEU A 145 -26.65 7.43 -4.96
N ARG A 146 -27.42 8.19 -5.77
CA ARG A 146 -28.87 7.94 -5.97
C ARG A 146 -29.21 6.52 -6.42
N ASP A 147 -28.30 5.89 -7.18
CA ASP A 147 -28.49 4.56 -7.75
C ASP A 147 -27.95 3.46 -6.82
N ILE A 148 -27.47 3.83 -5.62
CA ILE A 148 -26.88 2.95 -4.60
C ILE A 148 -27.69 2.98 -3.31
N ALA A 149 -28.04 4.18 -2.82
CA ALA A 149 -28.70 4.37 -1.53
C ALA A 149 -30.21 4.62 -1.69
N ASP A 150 -31.02 3.88 -0.93
CA ASP A 150 -32.48 4.06 -0.90
C ASP A 150 -32.89 5.35 -0.19
N VAL A 151 -32.12 5.76 0.83
CA VAL A 151 -32.40 6.93 1.68
C VAL A 151 -31.12 7.67 2.03
N PHE A 152 -31.25 8.98 2.23
CA PHE A 152 -30.16 9.87 2.61
C PHE A 152 -30.44 10.55 3.94
N LEU A 153 -29.55 10.35 4.91
CA LEU A 153 -29.55 11.06 6.19
C LEU A 153 -28.42 12.09 6.20
N VAL A 154 -28.76 13.34 5.90
CA VAL A 154 -27.81 14.46 5.76
C VAL A 154 -28.00 15.51 6.85
N HIS A 155 -27.05 16.44 6.96
CA HIS A 155 -27.11 17.56 7.89
C HIS A 155 -26.56 18.84 7.26
N ASN A 156 -26.90 19.99 7.84
CA ASN A 156 -26.48 21.32 7.37
C ASN A 156 -25.15 21.81 7.99
N ARG A 157 -24.33 20.91 8.55
CA ARG A 157 -22.97 21.23 9.02
C ARG A 157 -21.95 20.87 7.92
N PRO A 158 -21.36 21.83 7.20
CA PRO A 158 -20.48 21.51 6.08
C PRO A 158 -19.27 20.67 6.49
N ILE A 159 -18.91 19.69 5.65
CA ILE A 159 -17.68 18.91 5.80
C ILE A 159 -16.64 19.49 4.83
N VAL A 160 -15.69 20.27 5.35
CA VAL A 160 -14.70 20.98 4.52
C VAL A 160 -13.67 20.04 3.89
N ARG A 161 -13.41 18.89 4.52
CA ARG A 161 -12.40 17.92 4.09
C ARG A 161 -12.92 16.51 4.26
N HIS A 162 -12.69 15.67 3.26
CA HIS A 162 -12.93 14.25 3.37
C HIS A 162 -11.94 13.65 4.39
N ALA A 163 -12.41 12.71 5.18
CA ALA A 163 -11.57 11.93 6.08
C ALA A 163 -12.18 10.54 6.20
N ASP A 164 -11.54 9.55 5.58
CA ASP A 164 -11.90 8.15 5.76
C ASP A 164 -11.75 7.71 7.21
N ASP A 165 -12.38 6.60 7.56
CA ASP A 165 -12.11 5.93 8.82
C ASP A 165 -10.71 5.32 8.82
N SER A 166 -9.96 5.54 9.89
CA SER A 166 -8.68 4.87 10.09
C SER A 166 -8.89 3.38 10.34
N ILE A 167 -7.98 2.56 9.84
CA ILE A 167 -8.01 1.11 10.02
C ILE A 167 -6.73 0.72 10.75
N VAL A 168 -6.87 -0.05 11.83
CA VAL A 168 -5.76 -0.57 12.63
C VAL A 168 -5.93 -2.06 12.86
N ARG A 169 -4.82 -2.73 13.19
CA ARG A 169 -4.82 -4.09 13.71
C ARG A 169 -3.76 -4.25 14.78
N VAL A 170 -3.85 -5.30 15.57
CA VAL A 170 -2.82 -5.67 16.53
C VAL A 170 -1.96 -6.80 15.98
N MET A 171 -0.64 -6.65 16.08
CA MET A 171 0.36 -7.68 15.80
C MET A 171 1.39 -7.70 16.92
N LEU A 172 1.65 -8.86 17.53
CA LEU A 172 2.57 -9.00 18.68
C LEU A 172 2.34 -7.94 19.77
N ASP A 173 1.08 -7.78 20.21
CA ASP A 173 0.66 -6.80 21.23
C ASP A 173 1.05 -5.35 20.90
N ARG A 174 1.24 -5.04 19.62
CA ARG A 174 1.51 -3.71 19.11
C ARG A 174 0.44 -3.29 18.11
N GLU A 175 -0.06 -2.07 18.27
CA GLU A 175 -0.93 -1.44 17.27
C GLU A 175 -0.15 -1.23 15.97
N MET A 176 -0.80 -1.51 14.84
CA MET A 176 -0.30 -1.21 13.51
C MET A 176 -1.40 -0.56 12.69
N VAL A 177 -1.18 0.71 12.31
CA VAL A 177 -2.07 1.44 11.42
C VAL A 177 -1.96 0.87 10.00
N LEU A 178 -3.09 0.52 9.38
CA LEU A 178 -3.17 0.09 7.98
C LEU A 178 -3.63 1.23 7.05
N ARG A 179 -4.49 2.11 7.58
CA ARG A 179 -4.95 3.34 6.93
C ARG A 179 -4.97 4.45 7.97
N ARG A 180 -4.15 5.49 7.75
CA ARG A 180 -4.06 6.66 8.63
C ARG A 180 -5.00 7.76 8.11
N ALA A 181 -6.12 8.00 8.78
CA ALA A 181 -7.12 8.98 8.41
C ALA A 181 -7.80 9.58 9.65
N ARG A 182 -9.13 9.52 9.80
CA ARG A 182 -9.87 10.08 10.94
C ARG A 182 -9.31 9.59 12.28
N GLY A 183 -9.17 10.50 13.24
CA GLY A 183 -8.63 10.21 14.58
C GLY A 183 -7.10 10.29 14.65
N TYR A 184 -6.39 10.00 13.57
CA TYR A 184 -4.92 9.99 13.54
C TYR A 184 -4.34 11.18 12.78
N ALA A 185 -4.89 11.52 11.61
CA ALA A 185 -4.47 12.69 10.86
C ALA A 185 -5.14 13.96 11.42
N PRO A 186 -4.42 15.09 11.55
CA PRO A 186 -3.02 15.33 11.18
C PRO A 186 -2.07 15.30 12.39
N LEU A 187 -2.23 14.37 13.35
CA LEU A 187 -1.28 14.27 14.47
C LEU A 187 0.15 14.05 13.92
N PRO A 188 1.16 14.74 14.45
CA PRO A 188 2.51 14.66 13.91
C PRO A 188 3.23 13.36 14.32
N VAL A 189 4.19 12.97 13.48
CA VAL A 189 5.25 12.03 13.85
C VAL A 189 6.50 12.83 14.18
N ALA A 190 7.03 12.63 15.38
CA ALA A 190 8.25 13.29 15.83
C ALA A 190 9.50 12.54 15.35
N LEU A 191 10.53 13.27 14.93
CA LEU A 191 11.82 12.76 14.47
C LEU A 191 12.96 13.16 15.43
N ASN A 192 12.85 12.86 16.73
CA ASN A 192 13.68 13.50 17.77
C ASN A 192 15.14 13.02 17.77
N HIS A 193 15.42 11.84 17.23
CA HIS A 193 16.75 11.21 17.26
C HIS A 193 17.55 11.40 15.95
N GLN A 194 17.11 12.29 15.05
CA GLN A 194 17.92 12.65 13.89
C GLN A 194 19.03 13.61 14.30
N PRO A 195 20.24 13.49 13.69
CA PRO A 195 21.32 14.43 13.98
C PRO A 195 20.81 15.85 13.74
N PRO A 196 21.10 16.81 14.65
CA PRO A 196 20.57 18.16 14.56
C PRO A 196 20.96 18.75 13.19
N THR A 197 19.99 18.82 12.30
CA THR A 197 20.19 19.46 11.00
C THR A 197 20.15 20.95 11.21
N ILE A 198 21.19 21.64 10.75
CA ILE A 198 21.33 23.10 10.79
C ILE A 198 20.18 23.80 10.02
N HIS A 199 19.43 23.06 9.19
CA HIS A 199 18.35 23.57 8.35
C HIS A 199 16.97 23.12 8.84
N HIS A 200 16.18 24.10 9.30
CA HIS A 200 14.76 23.95 9.65
C HIS A 200 13.82 24.21 8.46
N GLN A 201 14.31 24.04 7.22
CA GLN A 201 13.53 24.32 6.02
C GLN A 201 12.30 23.39 5.96
N PRO A 202 11.09 23.93 5.75
CA PRO A 202 9.92 23.09 5.60
C PRO A 202 10.01 22.20 4.34
N ILE A 203 9.66 20.93 4.49
CA ILE A 203 9.71 19.94 3.41
C ILE A 203 8.28 19.46 3.14
N LEU A 204 7.84 19.52 1.88
CA LEU A 204 6.59 18.92 1.43
C LEU A 204 6.87 17.60 0.71
N ALA A 205 6.46 16.48 1.28
CA ALA A 205 6.52 15.18 0.64
C ALA A 205 5.16 14.83 0.02
N ILE A 206 5.15 14.50 -1.26
CA ILE A 206 3.93 14.28 -2.06
C ILE A 206 3.43 12.82 -2.06
N GLY A 207 4.17 11.89 -1.43
CA GLY A 207 3.79 10.49 -1.32
C GLY A 207 3.97 9.67 -2.59
N ALA A 208 3.32 8.51 -2.63
CA ALA A 208 3.31 7.55 -3.74
C ALA A 208 2.13 7.80 -4.71
N HIS A 209 1.78 6.82 -5.55
CA HIS A 209 0.57 6.87 -6.38
C HIS A 209 -0.62 6.17 -5.72
N LEU A 210 -0.40 4.94 -5.24
CA LEU A 210 -1.42 4.16 -4.57
C LEU A 210 -1.52 4.57 -3.10
N LYS A 211 -2.73 4.49 -2.54
CA LYS A 211 -3.02 4.78 -1.12
C LYS A 211 -2.38 6.08 -0.62
N ASN A 212 -2.32 7.10 -1.48
CA ASN A 212 -1.53 8.29 -1.30
C ASN A 212 -1.84 9.03 0.02
N SER A 213 -0.78 9.59 0.59
CA SER A 213 -0.82 10.62 1.63
C SER A 213 0.28 11.64 1.34
N VAL A 214 0.08 12.88 1.79
CA VAL A 214 1.07 13.96 1.71
C VAL A 214 1.60 14.23 3.10
N ALA A 215 2.86 14.64 3.23
CA ALA A 215 3.44 15.03 4.52
C ALA A 215 4.11 16.40 4.45
N LEU A 216 3.95 17.18 5.53
CA LEU A 216 4.64 18.45 5.72
C LEU A 216 5.56 18.31 6.94
N ALA A 217 6.85 18.50 6.74
CA ALA A 217 7.82 18.59 7.81
C ALA A 217 8.03 20.05 8.21
N VAL A 218 7.86 20.36 9.49
CA VAL A 218 8.22 21.65 10.09
C VAL A 218 9.05 21.35 11.32
N SER A 219 10.33 21.75 11.30
CA SER A 219 11.31 21.37 12.33
C SER A 219 11.36 19.83 12.51
N GLU A 220 11.20 19.31 13.73
CA GLU A 220 11.22 17.87 14.02
C GLU A 220 9.85 17.18 13.95
N GLN A 221 8.81 17.90 13.53
CA GLN A 221 7.45 17.35 13.42
C GLN A 221 7.11 17.11 11.95
N VAL A 222 6.57 15.92 11.66
CA VAL A 222 6.06 15.56 10.34
C VAL A 222 4.56 15.36 10.42
N PHE A 223 3.81 16.27 9.80
CA PHE A 223 2.35 16.22 9.73
C PHE A 223 1.94 15.46 8.48
N LEU A 224 1.40 14.25 8.64
CA LEU A 224 0.83 13.49 7.53
C LEU A 224 -0.64 13.87 7.33
N SER A 225 -1.06 14.01 6.08
CA SER A 225 -2.46 14.14 5.70
C SER A 225 -3.22 12.85 6.03
N GLN A 226 -4.55 12.93 5.95
CA GLN A 226 -5.38 11.75 5.85
C GLN A 226 -5.04 10.96 4.57
N HIS A 227 -5.44 9.70 4.54
CA HIS A 227 -5.51 8.89 3.33
C HIS A 227 -6.32 9.60 2.25
N ILE A 228 -5.73 9.75 1.06
CA ILE A 228 -6.36 10.34 -0.11
C ILE A 228 -6.89 9.25 -1.06
N GLY A 229 -6.21 8.11 -1.13
CA GLY A 229 -6.59 6.97 -1.97
C GLY A 229 -5.68 6.78 -3.19
N ASP A 230 -6.19 6.10 -4.21
CA ASP A 230 -5.51 5.93 -5.49
C ASP A 230 -5.69 7.20 -6.35
N LEU A 231 -4.62 7.71 -6.94
CA LEU A 231 -4.63 8.94 -7.72
C LEU A 231 -5.12 8.76 -9.16
N GLU A 232 -5.43 7.53 -9.60
CA GLU A 232 -5.87 7.23 -10.98
C GLU A 232 -7.13 8.01 -11.42
N THR A 233 -8.05 8.32 -10.50
CA THR A 233 -9.27 9.08 -10.83
C THR A 233 -9.04 10.58 -10.77
N GLU A 234 -9.70 11.34 -11.65
CA GLU A 234 -9.58 12.80 -11.66
C GLU A 234 -10.03 13.43 -10.33
N LEU A 235 -11.08 12.88 -9.70
CA LEU A 235 -11.54 13.34 -8.39
C LEU A 235 -10.48 13.12 -7.30
N ALA A 236 -9.82 11.96 -7.29
CA ALA A 236 -8.74 11.68 -6.34
C ALA A 236 -7.51 12.55 -6.58
N ASN A 237 -7.10 12.75 -7.83
CA ASN A 237 -6.02 13.66 -8.20
C ASN A 237 -6.33 15.11 -7.78
N GLN A 238 -7.56 15.59 -7.96
CA GLN A 238 -7.98 16.91 -7.47
C GLN A 238 -7.96 16.99 -5.94
N ALA A 239 -8.43 15.95 -5.25
CA ALA A 239 -8.38 15.88 -3.79
C ALA A 239 -6.93 15.93 -3.26
N PHE A 240 -6.02 15.20 -3.91
CA PHE A 240 -4.58 15.24 -3.66
C PHE A 240 -4.00 16.65 -3.87
N ARG A 241 -4.25 17.26 -5.04
CA ARG A 241 -3.74 18.61 -5.36
C ARG A 241 -4.22 19.66 -4.36
N ARG A 242 -5.49 19.58 -3.94
CA ARG A 242 -6.04 20.43 -2.87
C ARG A 242 -5.32 20.20 -1.56
N MET A 243 -5.12 18.94 -1.15
CA MET A 243 -4.41 18.62 0.10
C MET A 243 -2.96 19.09 0.09
N ALA A 244 -2.24 18.89 -1.01
CA ALA A 244 -0.85 19.33 -1.17
C ALA A 244 -0.71 20.86 -1.09
N ALA A 245 -1.75 21.61 -1.51
CA ALA A 245 -1.79 23.07 -1.37
C ALA A 245 -2.31 23.55 -0.01
N ASP A 246 -3.22 22.80 0.62
CA ASP A 246 -3.84 23.16 1.90
C ASP A 246 -2.92 22.92 3.09
N LEU A 247 -2.20 21.80 3.10
CA LEU A 247 -1.40 21.37 4.25
C LEU A 247 -0.33 22.42 4.62
N PRO A 248 0.47 22.97 3.67
CA PRO A 248 1.40 24.05 3.97
C PRO A 248 0.70 25.33 4.47
N ARG A 249 -0.47 25.67 3.89
CA ARG A 249 -1.25 26.85 4.30
C ARG A 249 -1.78 26.73 5.72
N LEU A 250 -2.21 25.53 6.13
CA LEU A 250 -2.72 25.26 7.47
C LEU A 250 -1.67 25.49 8.56
N TYR A 251 -0.41 25.20 8.25
CA TYR A 251 0.72 25.35 9.19
C TYR A 251 1.56 26.60 8.92
N GLU A 252 1.08 27.52 8.07
CA GLU A 252 1.77 28.75 7.67
C GLU A 252 3.23 28.51 7.23
N ALA A 253 3.47 27.38 6.57
CA ALA A 253 4.78 26.95 6.11
C ALA A 253 4.93 27.21 4.61
N ALA A 254 6.11 27.68 4.20
CA ALA A 254 6.51 27.80 2.80
C ALA A 254 7.56 26.71 2.49
N PRO A 255 7.17 25.57 1.89
CA PRO A 255 8.11 24.50 1.59
C PRO A 255 9.13 24.92 0.54
N GLU A 256 10.41 24.90 0.92
CA GLU A 256 11.53 25.14 0.01
C GLU A 256 11.97 23.87 -0.70
N VAL A 257 11.56 22.71 -0.18
CA VAL A 257 11.89 21.39 -0.71
C VAL A 257 10.62 20.58 -0.93
N ILE A 258 10.49 20.00 -2.12
CA ILE A 258 9.45 19.05 -2.47
C ILE A 258 10.10 17.67 -2.65
N ALA A 259 9.72 16.71 -1.82
CA ALA A 259 10.18 15.33 -1.91
C ALA A 259 9.15 14.48 -2.67
N ALA A 260 9.60 13.71 -3.66
CA ALA A 260 8.74 12.96 -4.57
C ALA A 260 9.27 11.54 -4.84
N ASP A 261 8.43 10.64 -5.32
CA ASP A 261 8.88 9.33 -5.78
C ASP A 261 9.79 9.46 -7.02
N LEU A 262 10.62 8.46 -7.26
CA LEU A 262 11.45 8.36 -8.45
C LEU A 262 10.64 8.03 -9.70
N HIS A 263 9.46 7.42 -9.55
CA HIS A 263 8.62 7.04 -10.67
C HIS A 263 8.15 8.26 -11.47
N PRO A 264 8.54 8.41 -12.76
CA PRO A 264 8.22 9.60 -13.53
C PRO A 264 6.72 9.70 -13.83
N ASP A 265 6.05 8.58 -14.11
CA ASP A 265 4.65 8.61 -14.53
C ASP A 265 3.64 8.72 -13.38
N TYR A 266 4.09 8.79 -12.12
CA TYR A 266 3.16 9.02 -11.02
C TYR A 266 2.59 10.43 -11.09
N LEU A 267 1.26 10.54 -10.96
CA LEU A 267 0.56 11.83 -10.93
C LEU A 267 1.06 12.73 -9.79
N SER A 268 1.43 12.11 -8.67
CA SER A 268 2.07 12.80 -7.55
C SER A 268 3.45 13.37 -7.97
N THR A 269 4.32 12.58 -8.60
CA THR A 269 5.62 13.05 -9.12
C THR A 269 5.47 14.14 -10.19
N GLN A 270 4.53 13.99 -11.11
CA GLN A 270 4.23 15.00 -12.13
C GLN A 270 3.77 16.32 -11.49
N PHE A 271 2.92 16.25 -10.47
CA PHE A 271 2.53 17.43 -9.68
C PHE A 271 3.75 18.14 -9.07
N ALA A 272 4.68 17.40 -8.43
CA ALA A 272 5.89 18.01 -7.89
C ALA A 272 6.69 18.74 -8.99
N LEU A 273 6.91 18.09 -10.13
CA LEU A 273 7.63 18.67 -11.27
C LEU A 273 6.92 19.91 -11.84
N GLU A 274 5.59 19.91 -11.90
CA GLU A 274 4.78 21.07 -12.28
C GLU A 274 4.98 22.26 -11.33
N GLN A 275 5.01 22.03 -10.01
CA GLN A 275 5.23 23.11 -9.02
C GLN A 275 6.57 23.81 -9.22
N VAL A 276 7.64 23.05 -9.51
CA VAL A 276 8.98 23.61 -9.77
C VAL A 276 9.02 24.39 -11.09
N ARG A 277 8.25 23.96 -12.11
CA ARG A 277 8.15 24.69 -13.39
C ARG A 277 7.35 25.99 -13.24
N SER A 278 6.20 25.92 -12.58
CA SER A 278 5.24 27.03 -12.46
C SER A 278 5.70 28.14 -11.52
N SER A 279 6.45 27.81 -10.46
CA SER A 279 7.15 28.79 -9.61
C SER A 279 8.23 29.59 -10.36
N GLY A 280 8.56 29.20 -11.59
CA GLY A 280 9.46 29.90 -12.49
C GLY A 280 8.83 30.95 -13.42
N PHE A 281 7.51 31.20 -13.36
CA PHE A 281 6.81 32.07 -14.31
C PHE A 281 5.77 33.00 -13.62
N SER A 282 6.22 33.89 -12.73
CA SER A 282 5.47 35.13 -12.43
C SER A 282 6.13 36.30 -13.15
N GLN A 283 5.70 36.53 -14.40
CA GLN A 283 5.80 37.83 -15.07
C GLN A 283 4.40 38.48 -15.09
N SER A 284 3.79 38.72 -13.94
CA SER A 284 2.79 39.78 -13.76
C SER A 284 2.32 39.84 -12.31
N GLY A 285 2.66 40.94 -11.63
CA GLY A 285 2.04 41.32 -10.36
C GLY A 285 2.77 40.83 -9.11
N LEU A 286 3.96 41.37 -8.84
CA LEU A 286 4.48 41.41 -7.48
C LEU A 286 3.86 42.60 -6.75
N PRO A 287 3.35 42.45 -5.52
CA PRO A 287 3.32 43.54 -4.55
C PRO A 287 4.77 43.93 -4.23
N GLU A 288 5.07 45.22 -4.26
CA GLU A 288 6.39 45.75 -3.93
C GLU A 288 6.77 45.39 -2.49
N GLY A 289 7.70 44.44 -2.31
CA GLY A 289 8.27 44.09 -0.99
C GLY A 289 8.71 42.64 -0.78
N GLY A 290 8.35 41.71 -1.67
CA GLY A 290 8.78 40.30 -1.56
C GLY A 290 10.20 40.08 -2.11
N THR A 291 11.06 39.40 -1.34
CA THR A 291 12.33 38.85 -1.84
C THR A 291 12.06 37.89 -3.02
N PRO A 292 12.96 37.80 -4.02
CA PRO A 292 12.75 36.92 -5.17
C PRO A 292 12.51 35.48 -4.69
N ASN A 293 11.29 34.96 -4.90
CA ASN A 293 10.91 33.60 -4.52
C ASN A 293 11.90 32.60 -5.15
N GLU A 294 12.75 32.00 -4.32
CA GLU A 294 13.60 30.90 -4.75
C GLU A 294 12.72 29.73 -5.19
N ARG A 295 13.05 29.12 -6.33
CA ARG A 295 12.28 27.97 -6.83
C ARG A 295 12.42 26.81 -5.83
N PRO A 296 11.32 26.15 -5.43
CA PRO A 296 11.41 25.00 -4.56
C PRO A 296 12.25 23.92 -5.23
N ARG A 297 13.11 23.29 -4.43
CA ARG A 297 14.00 22.23 -4.88
C ARG A 297 13.27 20.90 -4.83
N ILE A 298 13.40 20.09 -5.88
CA ILE A 298 12.95 18.70 -5.86
C ILE A 298 14.03 17.76 -5.36
N ILE A 299 13.62 16.82 -4.50
CA ILE A 299 14.39 15.63 -4.12
C ILE A 299 13.55 14.41 -4.51
N GLN A 300 14.06 13.61 -5.45
CA GLN A 300 13.44 12.34 -5.80
C GLN A 300 13.98 11.23 -4.93
N VAL A 301 13.09 10.43 -4.37
CA VAL A 301 13.39 9.37 -3.41
C VAL A 301 12.90 8.06 -4.00
N GLN A 302 13.77 7.05 -4.01
CA GLN A 302 13.39 5.73 -4.49
C GLN A 302 12.37 5.11 -3.53
N HIS A 303 11.32 4.53 -4.10
CA HIS A 303 10.13 4.01 -3.40
C HIS A 303 10.43 3.11 -2.20
N HIS A 304 11.28 2.10 -2.37
CA HIS A 304 11.58 1.11 -1.34
C HIS A 304 12.53 1.67 -0.27
N ILE A 305 13.42 2.59 -0.64
CA ILE A 305 14.20 3.38 0.30
C ILE A 305 13.26 4.23 1.16
N ALA A 306 12.23 4.86 0.58
CA ALA A 306 11.24 5.61 1.34
C ALA A 306 10.48 4.70 2.33
N HIS A 307 10.08 3.49 1.93
CA HIS A 307 9.50 2.50 2.86
C HIS A 307 10.41 2.27 4.08
N VAL A 308 11.67 1.90 3.86
CA VAL A 308 12.64 1.64 4.95
C VAL A 308 12.83 2.86 5.83
N LEU A 309 13.04 4.04 5.23
CA LEU A 309 13.28 5.28 5.96
C LEU A 309 12.05 5.74 6.74
N SER A 310 10.84 5.44 6.25
CA SER A 310 9.59 5.68 6.99
C SER A 310 9.55 4.83 8.26
N CYS A 311 9.83 3.53 8.16
CA CYS A 311 9.88 2.62 9.30
C CYS A 311 10.94 3.05 10.33
N LEU A 312 12.16 3.36 9.87
CA LEU A 312 13.26 3.81 10.74
C LEU A 312 12.94 5.16 11.39
N GLY A 313 12.35 6.07 10.63
CA GLY A 313 11.95 7.40 11.09
C GLY A 313 10.91 7.33 12.19
N GLU A 314 9.84 6.56 11.99
CA GLU A 314 8.79 6.45 13.01
C GLU A 314 9.16 5.59 14.21
N ASN A 315 10.16 4.72 14.12
CA ASN A 315 10.68 3.97 15.27
C ASN A 315 11.86 4.67 15.94
N GLU A 316 12.26 5.84 15.43
CA GLU A 316 13.41 6.63 15.92
C GLU A 316 14.68 5.75 16.06
N THR A 317 14.87 4.86 15.10
CA THR A 317 15.89 3.82 15.14
C THR A 317 17.29 4.38 14.86
N GLU A 318 18.25 4.02 15.72
CA GLU A 318 19.66 4.33 15.51
C GLU A 318 20.26 3.53 14.34
N LEU A 319 21.25 4.11 13.66
CA LEU A 319 21.97 3.49 12.55
C LEU A 319 23.31 2.87 13.00
N PRO A 320 23.84 1.85 12.31
CA PRO A 320 23.32 1.24 11.07
C PRO A 320 22.14 0.29 11.29
N ALA A 321 21.33 0.11 10.25
CA ALA A 321 20.20 -0.81 10.24
C ALA A 321 20.03 -1.50 8.88
N LEU A 322 19.56 -2.75 8.90
CA LEU A 322 19.14 -3.48 7.71
C LEU A 322 17.65 -3.23 7.46
N GLY A 323 17.31 -2.57 6.36
CA GLY A 323 15.93 -2.43 5.89
C GLY A 323 15.53 -3.58 4.99
N VAL A 324 14.36 -4.18 5.24
CA VAL A 324 13.69 -5.14 4.37
C VAL A 324 12.47 -4.44 3.78
N ALA A 325 12.47 -4.24 2.46
CA ALA A 325 11.43 -3.52 1.74
C ALA A 325 10.71 -4.45 0.76
N TRP A 326 9.64 -5.08 1.24
CA TRP A 326 8.90 -6.08 0.47
C TRP A 326 7.49 -5.60 0.17
N ASP A 327 7.18 -5.49 -1.12
CA ASP A 327 6.01 -4.79 -1.62
C ASP A 327 5.52 -5.37 -2.95
N GLY A 328 4.41 -4.84 -3.48
CA GLY A 328 3.85 -5.20 -4.77
C GLY A 328 4.69 -4.70 -5.94
N THR A 329 4.92 -3.39 -6.03
CA THR A 329 5.59 -2.76 -7.16
C THR A 329 6.20 -1.44 -6.75
N GLY A 330 7.44 -1.19 -7.15
CA GLY A 330 8.00 0.16 -7.19
C GLY A 330 9.15 0.24 -8.17
N LEU A 331 9.34 1.41 -8.79
CA LEU A 331 10.38 1.56 -9.81
C LEU A 331 11.78 1.46 -9.19
N GLY A 332 12.56 0.51 -9.68
CA GLY A 332 13.98 0.40 -9.39
C GLY A 332 14.80 1.44 -10.12
N THR A 333 15.97 1.76 -9.58
CA THR A 333 16.92 2.69 -10.22
C THR A 333 17.50 2.14 -11.54
N ASP A 334 17.35 0.84 -11.79
CA ASP A 334 17.78 0.11 -12.98
C ASP A 334 16.63 -0.15 -13.98
N GLY A 335 15.43 0.36 -13.71
CA GLY A 335 14.23 0.10 -14.52
C GLY A 335 13.56 -1.25 -14.25
N THR A 336 14.10 -2.06 -13.34
CA THR A 336 13.45 -3.28 -12.84
C THR A 336 12.32 -2.90 -11.90
N ILE A 337 11.21 -3.64 -11.90
CA ILE A 337 10.17 -3.51 -10.88
C ILE A 337 10.67 -4.16 -9.59
N TRP A 338 10.96 -3.34 -8.60
CA TRP A 338 11.37 -3.81 -7.27
C TRP A 338 10.15 -4.13 -6.40
N GLY A 339 10.42 -4.76 -5.27
CA GLY A 339 9.42 -5.20 -4.28
C GLY A 339 9.93 -6.31 -3.36
N GLY A 340 11.24 -6.59 -3.39
CA GLY A 340 11.86 -7.70 -2.68
C GLY A 340 13.27 -7.35 -2.25
N GLU A 341 13.46 -6.12 -1.77
CA GLU A 341 14.78 -5.54 -1.58
C GLU A 341 15.24 -5.57 -0.13
N PHE A 342 16.55 -5.61 0.04
CA PHE A 342 17.22 -5.38 1.31
C PHE A 342 18.19 -4.20 1.15
N PHE A 343 18.18 -3.29 2.12
CA PHE A 343 19.03 -2.11 2.14
C PHE A 343 19.84 -2.04 3.42
N LEU A 344 21.14 -1.80 3.32
CA LEU A 344 21.94 -1.38 4.47
C LEU A 344 21.88 0.15 4.56
N VAL A 345 21.32 0.65 5.67
CA VAL A 345 21.20 2.08 5.96
C VAL A 345 22.26 2.45 6.99
N THR A 346 23.17 3.35 6.62
CA THR A 346 24.19 3.94 7.49
C THR A 346 23.90 5.43 7.69
N ASN A 347 24.75 6.18 8.40
CA ASN A 347 24.55 7.64 8.48
C ASN A 347 24.87 8.31 7.13
N GLU A 348 25.73 7.69 6.32
CA GLU A 348 26.30 8.25 5.11
C GLU A 348 25.59 7.77 3.84
N SER A 349 25.07 6.54 3.82
CA SER A 349 24.57 5.88 2.63
C SER A 349 23.34 5.01 2.87
N VAL A 350 22.64 4.71 1.77
CA VAL A 350 21.64 3.65 1.68
C VAL A 350 22.04 2.77 0.50
N GLU A 351 22.41 1.53 0.76
CA GLU A 351 22.92 0.60 -0.25
C GLU A 351 22.01 -0.61 -0.37
N ARG A 352 21.65 -0.99 -1.60
CA ARG A 352 20.93 -2.24 -1.87
C ARG A 352 21.90 -3.41 -1.70
N VAL A 353 21.66 -4.27 -0.71
CA VAL A 353 22.58 -5.36 -0.33
C VAL A 353 22.07 -6.76 -0.68
N ALA A 354 20.77 -6.92 -0.91
CA ALA A 354 20.18 -8.18 -1.34
C ALA A 354 18.89 -7.96 -2.13
N HIS A 355 18.57 -8.90 -3.02
CA HIS A 355 17.29 -8.94 -3.71
C HIS A 355 16.90 -10.37 -4.14
N TRP A 356 15.62 -10.55 -4.47
CA TRP A 356 15.13 -11.80 -5.06
C TRP A 356 15.56 -11.95 -6.52
N ARG A 357 15.79 -13.18 -6.95
CA ARG A 357 16.06 -13.50 -8.36
C ARG A 357 14.96 -12.89 -9.25
N PRO A 358 15.31 -12.06 -10.25
CA PRO A 358 14.31 -11.44 -11.11
C PRO A 358 13.57 -12.46 -11.99
N PHE A 359 12.33 -12.13 -12.33
CA PHE A 359 11.53 -12.83 -13.33
C PHE A 359 10.69 -11.86 -14.16
N ARG A 360 10.16 -12.33 -15.29
CA ARG A 360 9.37 -11.49 -16.22
C ARG A 360 7.90 -11.38 -15.78
N LEU A 361 7.31 -10.21 -15.95
CA LEU A 361 5.86 -9.98 -15.75
C LEU A 361 5.14 -9.75 -17.08
N PRO A 362 4.66 -10.80 -17.77
CA PRO A 362 4.03 -10.63 -19.07
C PRO A 362 2.69 -9.88 -18.94
N GLY A 363 2.61 -8.72 -19.59
CA GLY A 363 1.48 -7.80 -19.53
C GLY A 363 1.65 -6.61 -18.58
N GLY A 364 2.82 -6.45 -17.94
CA GLY A 364 3.09 -5.31 -17.05
C GLY A 364 2.07 -5.21 -15.92
N ASP A 365 1.39 -4.06 -15.81
CA ASP A 365 0.35 -3.79 -14.80
C ASP A 365 -0.80 -4.81 -14.82
N GLY A 366 -1.09 -5.41 -15.98
CA GLY A 366 -2.07 -6.50 -16.08
C GLY A 366 -1.69 -7.71 -15.21
N ALA A 367 -0.40 -7.97 -15.00
CA ALA A 367 0.06 -9.05 -14.12
C ALA A 367 -0.23 -8.78 -12.63
N ALA A 368 -0.38 -7.51 -12.23
CA ALA A 368 -0.79 -7.14 -10.88
C ALA A 368 -2.30 -7.33 -10.62
N LYS A 369 -3.12 -7.56 -11.65
CA LYS A 369 -4.55 -7.93 -11.52
C LYS A 369 -4.80 -9.42 -11.82
N GLU A 370 -3.84 -10.08 -12.48
CA GLU A 370 -3.93 -11.47 -12.90
C GLU A 370 -2.73 -12.29 -12.36
N PRO A 371 -2.80 -12.82 -11.13
CA PRO A 371 -1.76 -13.67 -10.53
C PRO A 371 -1.24 -14.79 -11.46
N ARG A 372 -2.13 -15.32 -12.32
CA ARG A 372 -1.77 -16.32 -13.35
C ARG A 372 -0.65 -15.86 -14.29
N ARG A 373 -0.58 -14.56 -14.62
CA ARG A 373 0.46 -14.00 -15.50
C ARG A 373 1.82 -13.93 -14.80
N ALA A 374 1.83 -13.50 -13.53
CA ALA A 374 3.05 -13.49 -12.72
C ALA A 374 3.61 -14.92 -12.56
N ALA A 375 2.74 -15.90 -12.27
CA ALA A 375 3.11 -17.31 -12.20
C ALA A 375 3.66 -17.85 -13.52
N LEU A 376 3.03 -17.53 -14.65
CA LEU A 376 3.52 -17.95 -15.97
C LEU A 376 4.91 -17.36 -16.27
N GLY A 377 5.11 -16.08 -15.98
CA GLY A 377 6.39 -15.41 -16.18
C GLY A 377 7.50 -15.99 -15.32
N LEU A 378 7.22 -16.28 -14.05
CA LEU A 378 8.18 -16.96 -13.16
C LEU A 378 8.48 -18.39 -13.62
N LEU A 379 7.46 -19.16 -14.01
CA LEU A 379 7.66 -20.53 -14.50
C LEU A 379 8.43 -20.58 -15.82
N TYR A 380 8.27 -19.58 -16.68
CA TYR A 380 9.06 -19.45 -17.91
C TYR A 380 10.55 -19.25 -17.60
N GLU A 381 10.90 -18.47 -16.58
CA GLU A 381 12.30 -18.32 -16.15
C GLU A 381 12.88 -19.60 -15.53
N LEU A 382 12.03 -20.48 -15.00
CA LEU A 382 12.44 -21.77 -14.42
C LEU A 382 12.56 -22.88 -15.48
N LEU A 383 11.60 -22.98 -16.38
CA LEU A 383 11.40 -24.12 -17.28
C LEU A 383 11.61 -23.77 -18.77
N GLY A 384 11.79 -22.49 -19.10
CA GLY A 384 11.79 -22.02 -20.48
C GLY A 384 10.46 -22.28 -21.19
N ALA A 385 10.54 -22.59 -22.49
CA ALA A 385 9.36 -22.85 -23.32
C ALA A 385 8.57 -24.12 -22.91
N GLU A 386 9.14 -25.00 -22.07
CA GLU A 386 8.44 -26.18 -21.60
C GLU A 386 7.21 -25.85 -20.75
N VAL A 387 7.15 -24.66 -20.14
CA VAL A 387 5.99 -24.23 -19.33
C VAL A 387 4.68 -24.31 -20.11
N PHE A 388 4.69 -24.01 -21.41
CA PHE A 388 3.49 -24.04 -22.27
C PHE A 388 2.96 -25.45 -22.53
N SER A 389 3.76 -26.48 -22.25
CA SER A 389 3.34 -27.88 -22.31
C SER A 389 2.70 -28.39 -21.01
N ARG A 390 2.83 -27.64 -19.89
CA ARG A 390 2.39 -28.04 -18.54
C ARG A 390 0.93 -27.69 -18.27
N THR A 391 0.01 -28.18 -19.10
CA THR A 391 -1.43 -27.84 -19.06
C THR A 391 -2.18 -28.31 -17.80
N LYS A 392 -1.57 -29.17 -16.97
CA LYS A 392 -2.17 -29.68 -15.73
C LYS A 392 -2.01 -28.75 -14.53
N LEU A 393 -1.17 -27.72 -14.61
CA LEU A 393 -1.00 -26.75 -13.53
C LEU A 393 -2.22 -25.81 -13.48
N PRO A 394 -2.75 -25.46 -12.29
CA PRO A 394 -3.87 -24.52 -12.16
C PRO A 394 -3.64 -23.20 -12.93
N THR A 395 -2.43 -22.65 -12.86
CA THR A 395 -2.00 -21.47 -13.60
C THR A 395 -2.13 -21.62 -15.11
N ALA A 396 -1.61 -22.72 -15.68
CA ALA A 396 -1.60 -22.95 -17.13
C ALA A 396 -2.99 -23.29 -17.66
N ALA A 397 -3.81 -23.98 -16.85
CA ALA A 397 -5.20 -24.27 -17.18
C ALA A 397 -6.10 -23.02 -17.17
N ALA A 398 -5.66 -21.93 -16.53
CA ALA A 398 -6.44 -20.71 -16.38
C ALA A 398 -6.47 -19.83 -17.65
N PHE A 399 -5.65 -20.09 -18.66
CA PHE A 399 -5.61 -19.31 -19.90
C PHE A 399 -6.34 -20.00 -21.05
N SER A 400 -6.93 -19.20 -21.94
CA SER A 400 -7.37 -19.66 -23.26
C SER A 400 -6.17 -19.91 -24.19
N ASN A 401 -6.39 -20.70 -25.25
CA ASN A 401 -5.36 -20.95 -26.26
C ASN A 401 -4.84 -19.67 -26.93
N VAL A 402 -5.71 -18.66 -27.10
CA VAL A 402 -5.35 -17.37 -27.70
C VAL A 402 -4.43 -16.58 -26.76
N GLU A 403 -4.78 -16.52 -25.47
CA GLU A 403 -3.95 -15.88 -24.45
C GLU A 403 -2.57 -16.55 -24.34
N HIS A 404 -2.52 -17.89 -24.36
CA HIS A 404 -1.26 -18.63 -24.33
C HIS A 404 -0.31 -18.24 -25.47
N ALA A 405 -0.79 -18.18 -26.72
CA ALA A 405 0.04 -17.81 -27.85
C ALA A 405 0.59 -16.37 -27.75
N ALA A 406 -0.25 -15.44 -27.27
CA ALA A 406 0.15 -14.05 -27.04
C ALA A 406 1.22 -13.95 -25.94
N LEU A 407 1.01 -14.62 -24.81
CA LEU A 407 1.92 -14.62 -23.66
C LEU A 407 3.26 -15.29 -24.00
N GLN A 408 3.22 -16.40 -24.76
CA GLN A 408 4.43 -17.04 -25.28
C GLN A 408 5.26 -16.08 -26.13
N THR A 409 4.60 -15.30 -26.99
CA THR A 409 5.28 -14.29 -27.82
C THR A 409 5.87 -13.18 -26.97
N MET A 410 5.13 -12.67 -25.99
CA MET A 410 5.61 -11.63 -25.06
C MET A 410 6.88 -12.08 -24.32
N LEU A 411 6.87 -13.28 -23.74
CA LEU A 411 7.99 -13.83 -22.96
C LEU A 411 9.20 -14.15 -23.85
N THR A 412 8.98 -14.81 -24.99
CA THR A 412 10.08 -15.19 -25.89
C THR A 412 10.77 -13.98 -26.51
N ARG A 413 10.02 -12.90 -26.79
CA ARG A 413 10.56 -11.66 -27.39
C ARG A 413 10.92 -10.58 -26.36
N GLY A 414 10.58 -10.77 -25.09
CA GLY A 414 10.75 -9.75 -24.04
C GLY A 414 9.91 -8.49 -24.26
N ILE A 415 8.74 -8.60 -24.90
CA ILE A 415 7.85 -7.47 -25.23
C ILE A 415 6.76 -7.37 -24.17
N ASN A 416 6.55 -6.16 -23.62
CA ASN A 416 5.58 -5.91 -22.55
C ASN A 416 5.72 -6.91 -21.38
N ALA A 417 6.96 -7.26 -21.06
CA ALA A 417 7.31 -8.21 -20.02
C ALA A 417 8.47 -7.63 -19.19
N PRO A 418 8.24 -6.57 -18.39
CA PRO A 418 9.30 -5.99 -17.57
C PRO A 418 9.88 -7.03 -16.60
N TRP A 419 11.14 -6.81 -16.20
CA TRP A 419 11.76 -7.57 -15.13
C TRP A 419 11.21 -7.14 -13.77
N CYS A 420 11.09 -8.10 -12.86
CA CYS A 420 10.51 -7.90 -11.54
C CYS A 420 11.23 -8.77 -10.49
N CYS A 421 11.51 -8.21 -9.33
CA CYS A 421 12.01 -8.93 -8.15
C CYS A 421 11.08 -8.75 -6.92
N SER A 422 9.81 -8.47 -7.17
CA SER A 422 8.80 -8.23 -6.14
C SER A 422 8.39 -9.49 -5.38
N VAL A 423 8.37 -9.39 -4.04
CA VAL A 423 7.80 -10.40 -3.14
C VAL A 423 6.28 -10.39 -3.21
N GLY A 424 5.62 -9.24 -3.39
CA GLY A 424 4.18 -9.19 -3.60
C GLY A 424 3.76 -9.98 -4.85
N ARG A 425 4.58 -9.96 -5.91
CA ARG A 425 4.37 -10.81 -7.09
C ARG A 425 4.70 -12.29 -6.83
N LEU A 426 5.62 -12.61 -5.91
CA LEU A 426 5.83 -14.00 -5.47
C LEU A 426 4.60 -14.53 -4.70
N PHE A 427 3.94 -13.72 -3.87
CA PHE A 427 2.66 -14.09 -3.26
C PHE A 427 1.60 -14.43 -4.33
N ASP A 428 1.47 -13.58 -5.35
CA ASP A 428 0.56 -13.82 -6.47
C ASP A 428 0.90 -15.12 -7.22
N VAL A 429 2.20 -15.37 -7.44
CA VAL A 429 2.68 -16.62 -8.05
C VAL A 429 2.22 -17.83 -7.24
N VAL A 430 2.48 -17.85 -5.93
CA VAL A 430 2.16 -19.00 -5.08
C VAL A 430 0.64 -19.20 -4.96
N ALA A 431 -0.12 -18.11 -4.87
CA ALA A 431 -1.58 -18.17 -4.88
C ALA A 431 -2.14 -18.75 -6.19
N SER A 432 -1.55 -18.40 -7.34
CA SER A 432 -1.93 -18.96 -8.64
C SER A 432 -1.54 -20.44 -8.76
N LEU A 433 -0.31 -20.80 -8.40
CA LEU A 433 0.18 -22.18 -8.48
C LEU A 433 -0.63 -23.14 -7.58
N SER A 434 -1.01 -22.67 -6.40
CA SER A 434 -1.79 -23.44 -5.42
C SER A 434 -3.30 -23.42 -5.68
N GLY A 435 -3.73 -22.79 -6.79
CA GLY A 435 -5.14 -22.75 -7.20
C GLY A 435 -6.04 -21.78 -6.44
N VAL A 436 -5.49 -20.92 -5.57
CA VAL A 436 -6.25 -19.97 -4.73
C VAL A 436 -6.92 -18.88 -5.56
N ARG A 437 -6.13 -18.21 -6.42
CA ARG A 437 -6.60 -17.05 -7.16
C ARG A 437 -5.85 -16.92 -8.49
N GLN A 438 -6.59 -16.73 -9.57
CA GLN A 438 -6.02 -16.50 -10.91
C GLN A 438 -6.25 -15.07 -11.42
N GLN A 439 -7.31 -14.41 -10.94
CA GLN A 439 -7.68 -13.03 -11.25
C GLN A 439 -8.21 -12.36 -9.98
N MET A 440 -7.75 -11.15 -9.69
CA MET A 440 -8.10 -10.39 -8.50
C MET A 440 -9.19 -9.34 -8.81
N ARG A 441 -9.97 -8.99 -7.79
CA ARG A 441 -10.99 -7.94 -7.81
C ARG A 441 -10.48 -6.64 -7.20
N PHE A 442 -9.51 -6.72 -6.30
CA PHE A 442 -8.86 -5.60 -5.65
C PHE A 442 -7.39 -5.95 -5.37
N GLU A 443 -6.60 -4.91 -5.14
CA GLU A 443 -5.16 -5.03 -4.90
C GLU A 443 -4.84 -5.92 -3.68
N GLY A 444 -3.92 -6.86 -3.83
CA GLY A 444 -3.45 -7.72 -2.73
C GLY A 444 -4.39 -8.88 -2.37
N GLN A 445 -5.52 -9.05 -3.06
CA GLN A 445 -6.49 -10.11 -2.75
C GLN A 445 -5.86 -11.52 -2.70
N ALA A 446 -5.02 -11.87 -3.68
CA ALA A 446 -4.41 -13.20 -3.74
C ALA A 446 -3.44 -13.44 -2.57
N ALA A 447 -2.67 -12.43 -2.19
CA ALA A 447 -1.77 -12.48 -1.03
C ALA A 447 -2.55 -12.62 0.29
N MET A 448 -3.66 -11.89 0.44
CA MET A 448 -4.54 -11.98 1.60
C MET A 448 -5.19 -13.37 1.71
N GLU A 449 -5.73 -13.90 0.62
CA GLU A 449 -6.35 -15.24 0.63
C GLU A 449 -5.33 -16.35 0.92
N LEU A 450 -4.07 -16.17 0.50
CA LEU A 450 -2.98 -17.09 0.85
C LEU A 450 -2.67 -17.04 2.36
N GLU A 451 -2.70 -15.86 2.98
CA GLU A 451 -2.61 -15.71 4.44
C GLU A 451 -3.80 -16.39 5.14
N PHE A 452 -5.02 -16.20 4.65
CA PHE A 452 -6.23 -16.77 5.24
C PHE A 452 -6.25 -18.30 5.18
N ALA A 453 -5.64 -18.88 4.14
CA ALA A 453 -5.51 -20.33 4.02
C ALA A 453 -4.66 -20.98 5.14
N LEU A 454 -3.88 -20.19 5.90
CA LEU A 454 -3.07 -20.67 7.03
C LEU A 454 -3.90 -21.09 8.25
N GLU A 455 -5.21 -20.80 8.26
CA GLU A 455 -6.05 -21.05 9.43
C GLU A 455 -6.01 -22.52 9.89
N GLY A 456 -5.62 -22.73 11.15
CA GLY A 456 -5.50 -24.05 11.76
C GLY A 456 -4.21 -24.81 11.41
N VAL A 457 -3.30 -24.23 10.62
CA VAL A 457 -2.03 -24.87 10.23
C VAL A 457 -0.94 -24.56 11.26
N MET A 458 -0.34 -25.60 11.81
CA MET A 458 0.79 -25.51 12.73
C MET A 458 2.00 -26.25 12.16
N THR A 459 2.93 -25.52 11.56
CA THR A 459 4.18 -26.08 11.05
C THR A 459 5.31 -25.06 11.08
N ASP A 460 6.52 -25.54 11.39
CA ASP A 460 7.77 -24.78 11.27
C ASP A 460 8.54 -25.11 9.98
N THR A 461 8.00 -26.00 9.13
CA THR A 461 8.65 -26.39 7.88
C THR A 461 8.76 -25.22 6.91
N ALA A 462 9.83 -25.20 6.13
CA ALA A 462 10.10 -24.23 5.07
C ALA A 462 10.60 -24.98 3.83
N TYR A 463 10.63 -24.31 2.69
CA TYR A 463 11.27 -24.80 1.48
C TYR A 463 12.75 -24.40 1.45
N ASP A 464 13.54 -25.12 0.66
CA ASP A 464 14.92 -24.75 0.39
C ASP A 464 15.00 -23.45 -0.41
N LEU A 465 15.83 -22.52 0.06
CA LEU A 465 16.06 -21.23 -0.59
C LEU A 465 17.56 -20.91 -0.60
N PRO A 466 18.27 -21.24 -1.69
CA PRO A 466 19.66 -20.84 -1.87
C PRO A 466 19.81 -19.31 -1.88
N ILE A 467 20.86 -18.82 -1.21
CA ILE A 467 21.25 -17.41 -1.23
C ILE A 467 22.69 -17.34 -1.75
N ASP A 468 22.88 -16.66 -2.88
CA ASP A 468 24.22 -16.36 -3.39
C ASP A 468 24.80 -15.17 -2.63
N VAL A 469 25.56 -15.49 -1.57
CA VAL A 469 26.20 -14.51 -0.68
C VAL A 469 27.52 -13.96 -1.22
N TYR A 470 28.05 -14.52 -2.32
CA TYR A 470 29.30 -14.07 -2.92
C TYR A 470 29.07 -13.02 -4.02
N GLN A 471 27.82 -12.86 -4.46
CA GLN A 471 27.40 -11.75 -5.31
C GLN A 471 27.08 -10.50 -4.45
N SER A 472 27.41 -9.31 -4.96
CA SER A 472 26.95 -8.04 -4.39
C SER A 472 26.15 -7.25 -5.44
N PRO A 473 24.86 -6.95 -5.21
CA PRO A 473 24.03 -7.40 -4.08
C PRO A 473 23.84 -8.92 -4.05
N MET A 474 23.61 -9.49 -2.86
CA MET A 474 23.32 -10.92 -2.72
C MET A 474 22.00 -11.27 -3.41
N ARG A 475 21.88 -12.50 -3.90
CA ARG A 475 20.68 -12.94 -4.63
C ARG A 475 20.01 -14.13 -3.98
N LEU A 476 18.73 -13.96 -3.64
CA LEU A 476 17.87 -15.04 -3.13
C LEU A 476 17.21 -15.76 -4.31
N ASP A 477 17.53 -17.04 -4.50
CA ASP A 477 17.04 -17.83 -5.64
C ASP A 477 15.79 -18.63 -5.28
N TRP A 478 14.64 -18.16 -5.72
CA TRP A 478 13.34 -18.80 -5.50
C TRP A 478 13.18 -20.16 -6.20
N ALA A 479 14.09 -20.58 -7.10
CA ALA A 479 13.90 -21.77 -7.93
C ALA A 479 13.58 -23.05 -7.14
N ARG A 480 14.37 -23.36 -6.10
CA ARG A 480 14.16 -24.54 -5.25
C ARG A 480 12.85 -24.48 -4.46
N MET A 481 12.49 -23.29 -3.98
CA MET A 481 11.22 -23.04 -3.31
C MET A 481 10.04 -23.33 -4.25
N ILE A 482 10.08 -22.82 -5.48
CA ILE A 482 9.01 -23.03 -6.47
C ILE A 482 8.93 -24.50 -6.90
N GLU A 483 10.05 -25.19 -7.09
CA GLU A 483 10.05 -26.64 -7.35
C GLU A 483 9.40 -27.43 -6.21
N GLY A 484 9.69 -27.08 -4.95
CA GLY A 484 9.04 -27.65 -3.78
C GLY A 484 7.53 -27.41 -3.75
N ILE A 485 7.09 -26.20 -4.08
CA ILE A 485 5.67 -25.85 -4.19
C ILE A 485 4.99 -26.65 -5.30
N LEU A 486 5.61 -26.76 -6.48
CA LEU A 486 5.07 -27.55 -7.59
C LEU A 486 4.94 -29.04 -7.23
N ALA A 487 5.91 -29.59 -6.47
CA ALA A 487 5.84 -30.95 -5.96
C ALA A 487 4.68 -31.12 -4.97
N ASP A 488 4.50 -30.20 -4.02
CA ASP A 488 3.39 -30.25 -3.06
C ASP A 488 2.03 -30.16 -3.75
N VAL A 489 1.88 -29.27 -4.75
CA VAL A 489 0.68 -29.17 -5.58
C VAL A 489 0.41 -30.48 -6.33
N ALA A 490 1.45 -31.10 -6.90
CA ALA A 490 1.31 -32.38 -7.62
C ALA A 490 0.91 -33.54 -6.70
N HIS A 491 1.31 -33.52 -5.42
CA HIS A 491 0.93 -34.50 -4.41
C HIS A 491 -0.41 -34.19 -3.73
N GLY A 492 -1.06 -33.07 -4.05
CA GLY A 492 -2.34 -32.68 -3.45
C GLY A 492 -2.21 -32.24 -1.98
N VAL A 493 -1.06 -31.69 -1.58
CA VAL A 493 -0.87 -31.08 -0.26
C VAL A 493 -1.85 -29.90 -0.10
N ALA A 494 -2.41 -29.74 1.11
CA ALA A 494 -3.36 -28.68 1.40
C ALA A 494 -2.73 -27.29 1.21
N THR A 495 -3.48 -26.37 0.60
CA THR A 495 -3.03 -24.99 0.33
C THR A 495 -2.51 -24.28 1.57
N GLY A 496 -3.14 -24.51 2.74
CA GLY A 496 -2.68 -23.92 4.00
C GLY A 496 -1.28 -24.35 4.39
N GLU A 497 -0.90 -25.60 4.15
CA GLU A 497 0.45 -26.10 4.43
C GLU A 497 1.48 -25.55 3.44
N ILE A 498 1.14 -25.46 2.15
CA ILE A 498 1.96 -24.80 1.13
C ILE A 498 2.19 -23.33 1.50
N SER A 499 1.12 -22.64 1.89
CA SER A 499 1.17 -21.25 2.36
C SER A 499 2.09 -21.13 3.57
N ALA A 500 1.97 -22.00 4.58
CA ALA A 500 2.79 -21.93 5.79
C ALA A 500 4.28 -22.12 5.47
N LYS A 501 4.61 -23.12 4.65
CA LYS A 501 5.98 -23.36 4.18
C LYS A 501 6.54 -22.16 3.41
N PHE A 502 5.74 -21.55 2.54
CA PHE A 502 6.13 -20.34 1.80
C PHE A 502 6.44 -19.18 2.76
N HIS A 503 5.52 -18.84 3.66
CA HIS A 503 5.73 -17.77 4.64
C HIS A 503 6.92 -18.04 5.57
N ASN A 504 7.12 -19.28 6.01
CA ASN A 504 8.28 -19.68 6.80
C ASN A 504 9.59 -19.53 6.02
N THR A 505 9.59 -19.83 4.72
CA THR A 505 10.75 -19.63 3.83
C THR A 505 11.11 -18.15 3.73
N LEU A 506 10.10 -17.29 3.58
CA LEU A 506 10.28 -15.84 3.59
C LEU A 506 10.89 -15.34 4.92
N ALA A 507 10.38 -15.79 6.07
CA ALA A 507 10.96 -15.40 7.36
C ALA A 507 12.41 -15.90 7.52
N ALA A 508 12.70 -17.14 7.10
CA ALA A 508 14.05 -17.72 7.14
C ALA A 508 15.04 -16.97 6.22
N ALA A 509 14.55 -16.47 5.08
CA ALA A 509 15.31 -15.63 4.16
C ALA A 509 15.79 -14.33 4.83
N MET A 510 14.90 -13.63 5.54
CA MET A 510 15.25 -12.40 6.26
C MET A 510 16.33 -12.65 7.31
N VAL A 511 16.17 -13.72 8.10
CA VAL A 511 17.16 -14.11 9.12
C VAL A 511 18.52 -14.40 8.48
N SER A 512 18.54 -15.13 7.36
CA SER A 512 19.78 -15.50 6.68
C SER A 512 20.53 -14.28 6.16
N VAL A 513 19.81 -13.32 5.56
CA VAL A 513 20.39 -12.04 5.11
C VAL A 513 20.86 -11.21 6.31
N ALA A 514 20.06 -11.12 7.39
CA ALA A 514 20.44 -10.39 8.60
C ALA A 514 21.73 -10.95 9.23
N LYS A 515 21.87 -12.27 9.32
CA LYS A 515 23.09 -12.95 9.78
C LYS A 515 24.30 -12.63 8.93
N HIS A 516 24.14 -12.57 7.61
CA HIS A 516 25.24 -12.24 6.71
C HIS A 516 25.70 -10.78 6.85
N ILE A 517 24.76 -9.84 6.94
CA ILE A 517 25.06 -8.40 7.07
C ILE A 517 25.59 -8.06 8.47
N GLY A 518 25.10 -8.74 9.51
CA GLY A 518 25.66 -8.65 10.87
C GLY A 518 25.33 -7.37 11.64
N VAL A 519 24.40 -6.54 11.17
CA VAL A 519 23.90 -5.39 11.94
C VAL A 519 22.75 -5.80 12.85
N PRO A 520 22.68 -5.31 14.10
CA PRO A 520 21.71 -5.80 15.07
C PRO A 520 20.27 -5.40 14.76
N ARG A 521 20.06 -4.29 14.05
CA ARG A 521 18.73 -3.68 13.84
C ARG A 521 18.18 -4.03 12.47
N VAL A 522 16.94 -4.49 12.41
CA VAL A 522 16.28 -4.91 11.16
C VAL A 522 14.92 -4.21 11.04
N ALA A 523 14.75 -3.32 10.08
CA ALA A 523 13.49 -2.64 9.80
C ALA A 523 12.68 -3.41 8.75
N LEU A 524 11.39 -3.64 9.00
CA LEU A 524 10.47 -4.38 8.14
C LEU A 524 9.40 -3.43 7.58
N SER A 525 9.39 -3.20 6.27
CA SER A 525 8.50 -2.23 5.61
C SER A 525 8.06 -2.68 4.22
N GLY A 526 7.00 -2.06 3.70
CA GLY A 526 6.35 -2.41 2.44
C GLY A 526 5.03 -3.15 2.66
N GLY A 527 4.18 -3.18 1.62
CA GLY A 527 2.84 -3.73 1.70
C GLY A 527 2.78 -5.20 2.14
N CYS A 528 3.82 -6.00 1.88
CA CYS A 528 3.85 -7.40 2.29
C CYS A 528 3.81 -7.60 3.81
N PHE A 529 4.28 -6.62 4.59
CA PHE A 529 4.26 -6.69 6.06
C PHE A 529 2.91 -6.33 6.69
N GLN A 530 1.88 -6.03 5.87
CA GLN A 530 0.49 -6.03 6.32
C GLN A 530 -0.02 -7.45 6.67
N ASN A 531 0.66 -8.48 6.15
CA ASN A 531 0.42 -9.88 6.45
C ASN A 531 0.84 -10.19 7.89
N ARG A 532 -0.12 -10.60 8.73
CA ARG A 532 0.14 -10.85 10.15
C ARG A 532 1.07 -12.02 10.34
N TYR A 533 0.79 -13.14 9.68
CA TYR A 533 1.60 -14.34 9.87
C TYR A 533 3.06 -14.09 9.50
N LEU A 534 3.34 -13.47 8.34
CA LEU A 534 4.69 -13.12 7.91
C LEU A 534 5.39 -12.22 8.92
N THR A 535 4.73 -11.13 9.34
CA THR A 535 5.34 -10.14 10.24
C THR A 535 5.60 -10.73 11.62
N GLU A 536 4.62 -11.39 12.24
CA GLU A 536 4.77 -11.99 13.57
C GLU A 536 5.86 -13.08 13.56
N ARG A 537 5.89 -13.91 12.50
CA ARG A 537 6.90 -14.95 12.31
C ARG A 537 8.30 -14.37 12.10
N ALA A 538 8.45 -13.39 11.22
CA ALA A 538 9.73 -12.74 10.95
C ALA A 538 10.30 -12.08 12.21
N VAL A 539 9.47 -11.32 12.94
CA VAL A 539 9.88 -10.67 14.19
C VAL A 539 10.32 -11.68 15.24
N THR A 540 9.55 -12.77 15.42
CA THR A 540 9.89 -13.82 16.39
C THR A 540 11.22 -14.48 16.02
N ARG A 541 11.38 -14.92 14.76
CA ARG A 541 12.59 -15.58 14.27
C ARG A 541 13.83 -14.67 14.33
N LEU A 542 13.69 -13.38 14.04
CA LEU A 542 14.79 -12.41 14.17
C LEU A 542 15.22 -12.23 15.63
N ARG A 543 14.26 -12.14 16.57
CA ARG A 543 14.54 -12.02 18.01
C ARG A 543 15.24 -13.25 18.58
N GLU A 544 14.80 -14.44 18.19
CA GLU A 544 15.43 -15.72 18.59
C GLU A 544 16.91 -15.78 18.19
N GLU A 545 17.27 -15.10 17.10
CA GLU A 545 18.64 -15.04 16.56
C GLU A 545 19.42 -13.81 17.05
N GLY A 546 18.87 -13.06 18.02
CA GLY A 546 19.53 -11.93 18.68
C GLY A 546 19.40 -10.59 17.96
N PHE A 547 18.60 -10.48 16.90
CA PHE A 547 18.33 -9.22 16.21
C PHE A 547 17.22 -8.41 16.90
N GLN A 548 17.21 -7.11 16.59
CA GLN A 548 16.24 -6.13 17.04
C GLN A 548 15.35 -5.74 15.85
N PRO A 549 14.22 -6.42 15.64
CA PRO A 549 13.30 -6.08 14.56
C PRO A 549 12.46 -4.85 14.91
N TYR A 550 12.28 -3.98 13.92
CA TYR A 550 11.42 -2.79 13.94
C TYR A 550 10.42 -2.91 12.80
N TRP A 551 9.16 -2.58 13.07
CA TRP A 551 8.10 -2.49 12.07
C TRP A 551 7.22 -1.30 12.42
N HIS A 552 6.31 -0.97 11.52
CA HIS A 552 5.49 0.21 11.65
C HIS A 552 4.45 0.14 12.78
N GLN A 553 4.05 1.30 13.28
CA GLN A 553 2.99 1.45 14.27
C GLN A 553 2.08 2.64 13.95
N ARG A 554 2.65 3.86 13.88
CA ARG A 554 1.91 5.12 13.72
C ARG A 554 1.58 5.41 12.26
N VAL A 555 2.37 4.87 11.34
CA VAL A 555 2.25 5.08 9.91
C VAL A 555 2.01 3.72 9.24
N PRO A 556 1.30 3.64 8.09
CA PRO A 556 1.14 2.36 7.41
C PRO A 556 2.45 1.81 6.85
N THR A 557 2.61 0.48 6.88
CA THR A 557 3.72 -0.21 6.18
C THR A 557 3.60 -0.12 4.66
N ASN A 558 2.40 0.17 4.14
CA ASN A 558 2.10 0.32 2.72
C ASN A 558 2.37 1.75 2.23
N ASP A 559 2.03 2.03 0.97
CA ASP A 559 2.27 3.31 0.30
C ASP A 559 1.74 4.55 1.03
N GLY A 560 0.73 4.40 1.90
CA GLY A 560 0.25 5.47 2.77
C GLY A 560 1.32 5.99 3.75
N GLY A 561 2.42 5.27 3.94
CA GLY A 561 3.57 5.68 4.74
C GLY A 561 4.76 6.26 3.97
N ILE A 562 4.73 6.27 2.64
CA ILE A 562 5.87 6.71 1.81
C ILE A 562 6.25 8.17 2.04
N ALA A 563 5.26 9.06 2.28
CA ALA A 563 5.52 10.48 2.47
C ALA A 563 6.43 10.78 3.68
N LEU A 564 6.32 10.01 4.78
CA LEU A 564 7.24 10.14 5.91
C LEU A 564 8.68 9.74 5.51
N GLY A 565 8.82 8.65 4.76
CA GLY A 565 10.11 8.19 4.25
C GLY A 565 10.77 9.20 3.32
N GLN A 566 9.98 9.85 2.46
CA GLN A 566 10.43 10.94 1.59
C GLN A 566 10.96 12.13 2.39
N VAL A 567 10.27 12.54 3.48
CA VAL A 567 10.77 13.58 4.40
C VAL A 567 12.12 13.18 5.01
N VAL A 568 12.22 11.96 5.54
CA VAL A 568 13.46 11.46 6.16
C VAL A 568 14.61 11.44 5.15
N ALA A 569 14.36 11.00 3.92
CA ALA A 569 15.36 11.00 2.84
C ALA A 569 15.82 12.42 2.49
N ALA A 570 14.86 13.36 2.35
CA ALA A 570 15.15 14.75 2.04
C ALA A 570 15.98 15.42 3.14
N LYS A 571 15.63 15.24 4.43
CA LYS A 571 16.42 15.73 5.57
C LYS A 571 17.86 15.22 5.53
N ARG A 572 18.05 13.92 5.26
CA ARG A 572 19.38 13.30 5.16
C ARG A 572 20.21 13.88 4.01
N GLU A 573 19.62 14.09 2.84
CA GLU A 573 20.32 14.68 1.69
C GLU A 573 20.71 16.14 1.96
N LEU A 574 19.83 16.92 2.61
CA LEU A 574 20.14 18.30 3.00
C LEU A 574 21.29 18.34 4.02
N ALA A 575 21.27 17.47 5.04
CA ALA A 575 22.32 17.37 6.04
C ALA A 575 23.69 17.05 5.42
N ALA A 576 23.75 16.07 4.52
CA ALA A 576 24.98 15.67 3.85
C ALA A 576 25.59 16.80 3.00
N ARG A 577 24.74 17.60 2.34
CA ARG A 577 25.18 18.75 1.55
C ARG A 577 25.75 19.87 2.43
N SER A 578 25.13 20.17 3.56
CA SER A 578 25.63 21.19 4.48
C SER A 578 26.99 20.81 5.07
N ALA A 579 27.18 19.53 5.42
CA ALA A 579 28.48 19.00 5.84
C ALA A 579 29.56 19.16 4.75
N ALA A 580 29.21 18.90 3.48
CA ALA A 580 30.14 19.07 2.35
C ALA A 580 30.54 20.55 2.11
N VAL A 581 29.61 21.50 2.30
CA VAL A 581 29.87 22.95 2.14
C VAL A 581 30.71 23.52 3.29
N CYS A 582 30.50 23.08 4.53
CA CYS A 582 31.35 23.46 5.68
C CYS A 582 32.76 22.83 5.59
N GLY A 583 32.87 21.62 5.03
CA GLY A 583 34.16 20.95 4.81
C GLY A 583 35.01 21.59 3.70
N SER A 584 34.41 22.29 2.74
CA SER A 584 35.14 22.99 1.67
C SER A 584 35.57 24.40 2.06
N THR A 585 34.83 25.08 2.94
CA THR A 585 35.18 26.42 3.47
C THR A 585 36.25 26.40 4.56
N SER A 586 36.48 25.26 5.22
CA SER A 586 37.58 25.07 6.17
C SER A 586 38.93 24.72 5.51
N ARG A 587 38.96 24.47 4.19
CA ARG A 587 40.20 24.15 3.44
C ARG A 587 40.79 25.35 2.67
N SER A 588 40.24 26.55 2.79
CA SER A 588 40.75 27.75 2.09
C SER A 588 41.60 28.69 2.94
N ASN A 589 42.01 28.30 4.16
CA ASN A 589 42.89 29.10 5.02
C ASN A 589 43.82 28.20 5.86
N VAL A 590 44.65 27.37 5.22
CA VAL A 590 45.88 26.83 5.83
C VAL A 590 46.94 26.62 4.73
N ASP A 591 47.95 27.47 4.76
CA ASP A 591 49.35 27.31 4.37
C ASP A 591 49.73 26.44 3.16
N THR A 592 50.20 27.13 2.12
CA THR A 592 51.10 26.59 1.11
C THR A 592 52.51 26.44 1.70
N GLU A 593 52.92 25.21 2.05
CA GLU A 593 54.31 24.77 1.94
C GLU A 593 54.46 23.24 1.97
N THR A 594 55.07 22.71 0.91
CA THR A 594 55.77 21.41 0.78
C THR A 594 55.01 20.06 0.80
N ALA A 595 54.81 19.55 -0.42
CA ALA A 595 55.11 18.20 -0.92
C ALA A 595 54.93 16.94 -0.03
N SER A 596 53.98 16.08 -0.41
CA SER A 596 54.18 14.69 -0.91
C SER A 596 52.96 13.79 -0.62
N GLY A 597 52.63 12.90 -1.56
CA GLY A 597 51.81 11.71 -1.29
C GLY A 597 50.38 11.71 -1.84
N PHE A 598 50.19 10.89 -2.89
CA PHE A 598 48.95 10.17 -3.26
C PHE A 598 47.62 10.94 -3.34
N ARG A 599 47.18 11.19 -4.58
CA ARG A 599 45.79 11.48 -4.94
C ARG A 599 45.05 10.18 -5.25
N GLU A 600 44.04 9.86 -4.46
CA GLU A 600 42.86 9.12 -4.92
C GLU A 600 41.63 9.98 -4.59
N GLY A 601 40.86 10.32 -5.62
CA GLY A 601 39.66 11.14 -5.51
C GLY A 601 38.43 10.25 -5.40
N CYS A 602 37.69 10.36 -4.29
CA CYS A 602 36.32 9.87 -4.20
C CYS A 602 35.36 11.03 -4.50
N GLY A 603 34.84 11.05 -5.73
CA GLY A 603 33.64 11.80 -6.10
C GLY A 603 32.42 10.89 -5.97
N TRP A 604 31.32 11.43 -5.45
CA TRP A 604 30.02 10.78 -5.40
C TRP A 604 29.53 10.52 -6.84
N SER A 605 29.53 9.26 -7.29
CA SER A 605 28.92 8.87 -8.56
C SER A 605 27.61 8.10 -8.31
N VAL A 606 26.49 8.79 -8.48
CA VAL A 606 25.22 8.16 -8.88
C VAL A 606 25.38 7.78 -10.34
N GLY A 607 25.62 6.50 -10.62
CA GLY A 607 25.84 5.99 -11.97
C GLY A 607 24.64 6.23 -12.89
N HIS A 608 24.68 7.31 -13.65
CA HIS A 608 23.83 7.51 -14.83
C HIS A 608 24.53 6.86 -16.03
N SER A 609 24.19 5.62 -16.35
CA SER A 609 24.53 5.05 -17.66
C SER A 609 23.57 5.60 -18.71
N ARG A 610 23.92 6.72 -19.34
CA ARG A 610 23.32 7.12 -20.61
C ARG A 610 23.94 6.29 -21.74
N ALA A 611 23.21 5.33 -22.27
CA ALA A 611 23.52 4.74 -23.57
C ALA A 611 23.14 5.74 -24.68
N PRO A 612 23.98 5.98 -25.69
CA PRO A 612 23.63 6.87 -26.81
C PRO A 612 22.66 6.17 -27.77
N LEU A 613 21.47 6.74 -27.93
CA LEU A 613 20.55 6.42 -29.03
C LEU A 613 21.17 6.90 -30.34
N GLN A 614 21.47 5.97 -31.25
CA GLN A 614 21.77 6.29 -32.65
C GLN A 614 20.48 6.72 -33.39
N PRO A 615 20.55 7.69 -34.30
CA PRO A 615 19.40 8.15 -35.06
C PRO A 615 19.13 7.24 -36.26
N THR A 616 17.97 6.59 -36.29
CA THR A 616 17.47 5.92 -37.51
C THR A 616 16.87 6.95 -38.44
N THR A 617 17.50 7.14 -39.59
CA THR A 617 17.03 7.92 -40.72
C THR A 617 15.78 7.28 -41.35
N HIS A 618 14.69 8.03 -41.37
CA HIS A 618 13.56 7.76 -42.25
C HIS A 618 13.94 8.09 -43.69
N HIS A 619 13.96 7.08 -44.56
CA HIS A 619 13.77 7.29 -46.00
C HIS A 619 12.46 6.64 -46.43
N ALA A 620 11.53 7.49 -46.86
CA ALA A 620 10.35 7.11 -47.60
C ALA A 620 10.72 6.64 -49.02
N SER A 621 10.09 5.58 -49.52
CA SER A 621 9.53 5.53 -50.89
C SER A 621 8.83 4.21 -51.20
N ARG A 622 7.56 4.36 -51.62
CA ARG A 622 6.66 3.47 -52.39
C ARG A 622 6.01 2.28 -51.70
#